data_AF-A0A3N1TTS8-F1
#
_entry.id   AF-A0A3N1TTS8-F1
#
_cell.length_a   1.000
_cell.length_b   1.000
_cell.length_c   1.000
_cell.angle_alpha   90.00
_cell.angle_beta   90.00
_cell.angle_gamma   90.00
#
_symmetry.space_group_name_H-M   'P 1'
#
loop_
_entity.id
_entity.type
_entity.pdbx_description
1 polymer ?
#
loop_
_entity_poly.entity_id
_entity_poly.type
_entity_poly.pdbx_seq_one_letter_code
_entity_poly.pdbx_strand_id
1 'polypeptide(L)'
;MNNPADPADPADPADPADPADLTGPADSADPTGPLDPIGPASPAQVTEVTLNTGGARPVLRFERVLAQPPEAVWRAITDREELKAWFPSEVIADAWEPGARISFPFPGTDMTLTGSVLEAEEPRVLAYTWGEETLRFVLTPEPDGRTRLVFTDETPPGIAARNAAGWQICLTHLAGENVAADAWKGHFDRCVAAFEPALGAQQGPPAGS
;
A
#
# COMPACT_ATOMS: atom_id res chain seq x y z
N MET A 1 3.27 44.41 65.64
CA MET A 1 3.24 45.53 64.69
C MET A 1 4.65 46.07 64.51
N ASN A 2 5.23 45.91 63.32
CA ASN A 2 5.78 46.98 62.48
C ASN A 2 6.75 46.39 61.44
N ASN A 3 6.32 46.40 60.18
CA ASN A 3 7.19 46.47 59.01
C ASN A 3 7.30 47.96 58.62
N PRO A 4 8.43 48.39 58.05
CA PRO A 4 8.34 49.12 56.77
C PRO A 4 9.51 48.73 55.84
N ALA A 5 9.23 48.30 54.61
CA ALA A 5 9.12 49.11 53.38
C ALA A 5 10.47 49.32 52.67
N ASP A 6 10.51 48.84 51.44
CA ASP A 6 11.60 48.90 50.45
C ASP A 6 11.64 50.29 49.76
N PRO A 7 12.82 50.83 49.42
CA PRO A 7 12.96 51.88 48.43
C PRO A 7 13.69 51.40 47.16
N ALA A 8 13.07 51.65 46.00
CA ALA A 8 13.65 51.51 44.67
C ALA A 8 14.69 52.60 44.35
N ASP A 9 15.62 52.32 43.43
CA ASP A 9 16.49 53.33 42.76
C ASP A 9 16.79 52.88 41.29
N PRO A 10 17.20 53.76 40.36
CA PRO A 10 16.57 53.92 39.06
C PRO A 10 17.55 53.58 37.91
N ALA A 11 17.07 53.69 36.67
CA ALA A 11 17.84 53.47 35.45
C ALA A 11 18.73 54.69 35.09
N ASP A 12 19.88 54.43 34.42
CA ASP A 12 20.53 55.36 33.49
C ASP A 12 21.50 54.60 32.53
N PRO A 13 22.11 55.20 31.50
CA PRO A 13 21.65 55.22 30.11
C PRO A 13 22.65 54.57 29.13
N ALA A 14 22.29 54.51 27.84
CA ALA A 14 23.17 54.10 26.74
C ALA A 14 24.06 55.25 26.24
N ASP A 15 25.29 54.95 25.80
CA ASP A 15 26.13 55.82 24.93
C ASP A 15 27.19 54.98 24.13
N PRO A 16 27.95 55.49 23.14
CA PRO A 16 27.81 55.12 21.71
C PRO A 16 29.15 54.73 21.01
N ALA A 17 29.09 54.42 19.69
CA ALA A 17 30.08 54.57 18.57
C ALA A 17 31.62 54.45 18.83
N ASP A 18 32.53 53.88 18.02
CA ASP A 18 32.69 53.36 16.62
C ASP A 18 34.21 52.91 16.48
N PRO A 19 34.94 53.01 15.34
CA PRO A 19 35.20 52.11 14.19
C PRO A 19 36.61 51.40 14.12
N ALA A 20 36.84 50.69 13.00
CA ALA A 20 38.11 50.25 12.33
C ALA A 20 38.55 48.78 12.55
N ASP A 21 38.36 47.87 11.58
CA ASP A 21 39.14 47.58 10.35
C ASP A 21 40.51 46.95 10.60
N LEU A 22 40.64 45.64 10.29
CA LEU A 22 41.90 44.97 9.92
C LEU A 22 41.65 43.73 9.01
N THR A 23 41.74 43.94 7.70
CA THR A 23 42.56 43.18 6.72
C THR A 23 42.48 41.65 6.56
N GLY A 24 42.15 41.19 5.34
CA GLY A 24 43.01 40.24 4.55
C GLY A 24 42.59 38.76 4.40
N PRO A 25 43.05 38.04 3.34
CA PRO A 25 42.16 37.29 2.43
C PRO A 25 42.39 35.76 2.26
N ALA A 26 41.46 35.15 1.49
CA ALA A 26 41.51 33.89 0.72
C ALA A 26 41.44 32.54 1.47
N ASP A 27 40.43 31.70 1.18
CA ASP A 27 40.62 30.55 0.28
C ASP A 27 39.29 29.93 -0.20
N SER A 28 39.41 29.35 -1.39
CA SER A 28 38.59 28.61 -2.33
C SER A 28 37.44 27.71 -1.84
N ALA A 29 36.38 27.73 -2.64
CA ALA A 29 35.61 26.60 -3.17
C ALA A 29 35.31 25.41 -2.23
N ASP A 30 34.05 25.33 -1.80
CA ASP A 30 33.47 24.13 -1.23
C ASP A 30 33.28 23.05 -2.33
N PRO A 31 33.87 21.85 -2.21
CA PRO A 31 33.65 20.77 -3.15
C PRO A 31 32.24 20.20 -2.97
N THR A 32 31.59 20.00 -4.11
CA THR A 32 30.31 19.32 -4.29
C THR A 32 30.18 18.10 -3.38
N GLY A 33 29.17 18.12 -2.51
CA GLY A 33 28.80 16.97 -1.69
C GLY A 33 28.54 15.73 -2.55
N PRO A 34 28.69 14.51 -1.98
CA PRO A 34 28.54 13.27 -2.74
C PRO A 34 27.15 13.23 -3.39
N LEU A 35 27.11 12.87 -4.67
CA LEU A 35 25.89 12.44 -5.33
C LEU A 35 25.28 11.30 -4.52
N ASP A 36 24.06 11.51 -4.01
CA ASP A 36 23.31 10.47 -3.31
C ASP A 36 23.28 9.18 -4.15
N PRO A 37 23.45 8.00 -3.52
CA PRO A 37 23.26 6.74 -4.22
C PRO A 37 21.82 6.70 -4.75
N ILE A 38 21.67 6.33 -6.03
CA ILE A 38 20.37 6.09 -6.66
C ILE A 38 19.62 5.07 -5.79
N GLY A 39 18.67 5.55 -4.99
CA GLY A 39 17.77 4.72 -4.22
C GLY A 39 16.96 3.81 -5.17
N PRO A 40 16.49 2.64 -4.70
CA PRO A 40 15.72 1.73 -5.53
C PRO A 40 14.56 2.48 -6.18
N ALA A 41 14.33 2.17 -7.46
CA ALA A 41 13.37 2.86 -8.33
C ALA A 41 12.09 3.25 -7.57
N SER A 42 11.82 4.56 -7.54
CA SER A 42 10.63 5.14 -6.94
C SER A 42 9.40 4.39 -7.48
N PRO A 43 8.52 3.86 -6.62
CA PRO A 43 7.41 3.05 -7.09
C PRO A 43 6.49 3.94 -7.95
N ALA A 44 6.21 3.50 -9.17
CA ALA A 44 5.24 4.18 -10.03
C ALA A 44 3.88 4.17 -9.32
N GLN A 45 3.45 5.33 -8.82
CA GLN A 45 2.15 5.52 -8.21
C GLN A 45 1.10 5.64 -9.31
N VAL A 46 0.51 4.51 -9.71
CA VAL A 46 -0.84 4.55 -10.29
C VAL A 46 -1.75 4.73 -9.09
N THR A 47 -2.66 5.71 -9.11
CA THR A 47 -3.30 6.39 -7.95
C THR A 47 -3.92 5.50 -6.85
N GLU A 48 -3.91 4.17 -7.00
CA GLU A 48 -4.47 3.17 -6.09
C GLU A 48 -3.61 1.90 -5.90
N VAL A 49 -2.56 1.70 -6.72
CA VAL A 49 -1.67 0.53 -6.67
C VAL A 49 -0.21 0.96 -6.73
N THR A 50 0.59 0.34 -5.86
CA THR A 50 2.05 0.54 -5.81
C THR A 50 2.73 -0.77 -6.18
N LEU A 51 3.65 -0.73 -7.15
CA LEU A 51 4.48 -1.87 -7.49
C LEU A 51 5.81 -1.82 -6.71
N ASN A 52 6.16 -2.92 -6.06
CA ASN A 52 7.47 -3.13 -5.44
C ASN A 52 8.21 -4.29 -6.13
N THR A 53 9.43 -4.04 -6.62
CA THR A 53 10.28 -5.01 -7.33
C THR A 53 11.58 -5.33 -6.59
N GLY A 54 11.72 -4.94 -5.32
CA GLY A 54 12.93 -5.17 -4.53
C GLY A 54 13.12 -6.61 -4.03
N GLY A 55 12.08 -7.46 -4.15
CA GLY A 55 12.11 -8.87 -3.76
C GLY A 55 12.34 -9.83 -4.92
N ALA A 56 12.25 -11.14 -4.64
CA ALA A 56 12.39 -12.18 -5.65
C ALA A 56 11.26 -12.18 -6.69
N ARG A 57 10.07 -11.70 -6.30
CA ARG A 57 8.91 -11.50 -7.15
C ARG A 57 8.34 -10.10 -6.94
N PRO A 58 7.68 -9.52 -7.96
CA PRO A 58 6.99 -8.25 -7.79
C PRO A 58 5.82 -8.40 -6.83
N VAL A 59 5.63 -7.36 -6.02
CA VAL A 59 4.52 -7.23 -5.08
C VAL A 59 3.68 -6.03 -5.48
N LEU A 60 2.42 -6.28 -5.79
CA LEU A 60 1.41 -5.26 -5.93
C LEU A 60 0.87 -4.93 -4.55
N ARG A 61 0.80 -3.64 -4.20
CA ARG A 61 0.26 -3.17 -2.93
C ARG A 61 -0.89 -2.19 -3.16
N PHE A 62 -2.00 -2.47 -2.50
CA PHE A 62 -3.21 -1.66 -2.51
C PHE A 62 -3.54 -1.24 -1.09
N GLU A 63 -4.12 -0.05 -0.95
CA GLU A 63 -4.51 0.49 0.33
C GLU A 63 -5.88 1.17 0.23
N ARG A 64 -6.79 0.79 1.12
CA ARG A 64 -8.17 1.31 1.17
C ARG A 64 -8.60 1.56 2.60
N VAL A 65 -9.45 2.56 2.79
CA VAL A 65 -10.18 2.75 4.05
C VAL A 65 -11.63 2.35 3.80
N LEU A 66 -12.05 1.26 4.45
CA LEU A 66 -13.39 0.70 4.36
C LEU A 66 -14.26 1.26 5.48
N ALA A 67 -15.52 1.57 5.18
CA ALA A 67 -16.45 2.15 6.14
C ALA A 67 -16.84 1.20 7.30
N GLN A 68 -16.49 -0.08 7.18
CA GLN A 68 -16.86 -1.15 8.10
C GLN A 68 -15.77 -1.40 9.16
N PRO A 69 -16.13 -1.90 10.36
CA PRO A 69 -15.17 -2.29 11.39
C PRO A 69 -14.38 -3.56 10.99
N PRO A 70 -13.21 -3.84 11.61
CA PRO A 70 -12.33 -4.92 11.18
C PRO A 70 -12.99 -6.30 11.19
N GLU A 71 -13.91 -6.57 12.12
CA GLU A 71 -14.63 -7.83 12.22
C GLU A 71 -15.57 -8.05 11.03
N ALA A 72 -16.20 -6.98 10.53
CA ALA A 72 -17.04 -7.05 9.34
C ALA A 72 -16.20 -7.23 8.08
N VAL A 73 -15.05 -6.55 8.00
CA VAL A 73 -14.11 -6.74 6.88
C VAL A 73 -13.49 -8.14 6.92
N TRP A 74 -13.18 -8.67 8.11
CA TRP A 74 -12.70 -10.03 8.28
C TRP A 74 -13.69 -11.05 7.75
N ARG A 75 -14.98 -10.89 8.10
CA ARG A 75 -16.05 -11.72 7.55
C ARG A 75 -16.12 -11.60 6.02
N ALA A 76 -15.98 -10.39 5.46
CA ALA A 76 -15.98 -10.19 4.01
C ALA A 76 -14.83 -10.90 3.27
N ILE A 77 -13.71 -11.18 3.96
CA ILE A 77 -12.55 -11.89 3.38
C ILE A 77 -12.44 -13.37 3.79
N THR A 78 -13.35 -13.88 4.64
CA THR A 78 -13.32 -15.27 5.15
C THR A 78 -14.62 -16.03 4.93
N ASP A 79 -15.77 -15.36 4.92
CA ASP A 79 -17.06 -15.95 4.66
C ASP A 79 -17.25 -16.19 3.16
N ARG A 80 -17.65 -17.41 2.80
CA ARG A 80 -17.78 -17.83 1.41
C ARG A 80 -18.82 -17.01 0.64
N GLU A 81 -19.94 -16.67 1.26
CA GLU A 81 -21.01 -15.95 0.58
C GLU A 81 -20.66 -14.48 0.40
N GLU A 82 -19.88 -13.89 1.31
CA GLU A 82 -19.37 -12.53 1.13
C GLU A 82 -18.23 -12.47 0.11
N LEU A 83 -17.33 -13.45 0.10
CA LEU A 83 -16.25 -13.55 -0.89
C LEU A 83 -16.80 -13.61 -2.32
N LYS A 84 -17.91 -14.31 -2.56
CA LYS A 84 -18.58 -14.37 -3.88
C LYS A 84 -19.00 -13.01 -4.43
N ALA A 85 -19.17 -12.00 -3.58
CA ALA A 85 -19.60 -10.68 -4.02
C ALA A 85 -18.47 -9.86 -4.69
N TRP A 86 -17.21 -10.17 -4.42
CA TRP A 86 -16.09 -9.32 -4.84
C TRP A 86 -14.83 -10.09 -5.31
N PHE A 87 -14.62 -11.31 -4.81
CA PHE A 87 -13.45 -12.14 -5.18
C PHE A 87 -13.67 -12.77 -6.57
N PRO A 88 -12.64 -12.84 -7.43
CA PRO A 88 -12.78 -13.29 -8.82
C PRO A 88 -13.12 -14.78 -9.01
N SER A 89 -13.02 -15.58 -7.95
CA SER A 89 -13.28 -17.02 -7.92
C SER A 89 -14.11 -17.36 -6.68
N GLU A 90 -14.79 -18.50 -6.68
CA GLU A 90 -15.28 -19.04 -5.40
C GLU A 90 -14.08 -19.42 -4.52
N VAL A 91 -14.24 -19.28 -3.20
CA VAL A 91 -13.20 -19.60 -2.21
C VAL A 91 -13.74 -20.66 -1.25
N ILE A 92 -13.10 -21.82 -1.24
CA ILE A 92 -13.48 -22.97 -0.43
C ILE A 92 -12.28 -23.34 0.44
N ALA A 93 -12.22 -22.76 1.64
CA ALA A 93 -11.24 -23.11 2.66
C ALA A 93 -11.77 -24.25 3.55
N ASP A 94 -10.91 -25.22 3.88
CA ASP A 94 -11.22 -26.25 4.87
C ASP A 94 -11.33 -25.64 6.28
N ALA A 95 -10.42 -24.70 6.58
CA ALA A 95 -10.39 -23.87 7.78
C ALA A 95 -9.54 -22.61 7.51
N TRP A 96 -9.67 -21.58 8.35
CA TRP A 96 -8.81 -20.40 8.33
C TRP A 96 -7.69 -20.52 9.37
N GLU A 97 -6.84 -21.54 9.18
CA GLU A 97 -5.70 -21.85 10.07
C GLU A 97 -4.46 -22.18 9.22
N PRO A 98 -3.24 -21.80 9.63
CA PRO A 98 -2.03 -22.08 8.87
C PRO A 98 -1.90 -23.55 8.46
N GLY A 99 -1.66 -23.78 7.16
CA GLY A 99 -1.57 -25.11 6.55
C GLY A 99 -2.89 -25.69 6.05
N ALA A 100 -4.05 -25.10 6.39
CA ALA A 100 -5.34 -25.52 5.85
C ALA A 100 -5.40 -25.32 4.33
N ARG A 101 -6.02 -26.25 3.60
CA ARG A 101 -6.16 -26.19 2.14
C ARG A 101 -7.28 -25.21 1.76
N ILE A 102 -7.06 -24.52 0.64
CA ILE A 102 -8.06 -23.70 -0.03
C ILE A 102 -8.19 -24.16 -1.48
N SER A 103 -9.42 -24.22 -1.99
CA SER A 103 -9.73 -24.48 -3.39
C SER A 103 -10.44 -23.28 -4.00
N PHE A 104 -10.10 -22.97 -5.25
CA PHE A 104 -10.59 -21.81 -5.99
C PHE A 104 -11.15 -22.25 -7.36
N PRO A 105 -12.39 -22.77 -7.40
CA PRO A 105 -13.01 -23.13 -8.67
C PRO A 105 -13.47 -21.87 -9.42
N PHE A 106 -13.13 -21.79 -10.71
CA PHE A 106 -13.52 -20.68 -11.57
C PHE A 106 -14.88 -20.95 -12.22
N PRO A 107 -15.91 -20.12 -11.95
CA PRO A 107 -17.24 -20.31 -12.52
C PRO A 107 -17.21 -20.41 -14.05
N GLY A 108 -17.90 -21.41 -14.59
CA GLY A 108 -18.00 -21.61 -16.04
C GLY A 108 -16.80 -22.34 -16.68
N THR A 109 -15.85 -22.83 -15.89
CA THR A 109 -14.70 -23.62 -16.37
C THR A 109 -14.47 -24.86 -15.50
N ASP A 110 -13.75 -25.86 -16.02
CA ASP A 110 -13.28 -27.01 -15.23
C ASP A 110 -11.98 -26.70 -14.45
N MET A 111 -11.53 -25.43 -14.47
CA MET A 111 -10.30 -25.02 -13.82
C MET A 111 -10.53 -24.75 -12.34
N THR A 112 -9.71 -25.38 -11.50
CA THR A 112 -9.65 -25.13 -10.06
C THR A 112 -8.22 -24.84 -9.67
N LEU A 113 -7.95 -23.64 -9.14
CA LEU A 113 -6.68 -23.36 -8.50
C LEU A 113 -6.71 -23.85 -7.06
N THR A 114 -5.53 -24.14 -6.52
CA THR A 114 -5.36 -24.58 -5.14
C THR A 114 -4.46 -23.62 -4.40
N GLY A 115 -4.63 -23.58 -3.08
CA GLY A 115 -3.76 -22.85 -2.18
C GLY A 115 -3.80 -23.41 -0.78
N SER A 116 -3.09 -22.73 0.11
CA SER A 116 -3.04 -23.03 1.53
C SER A 116 -2.97 -21.74 2.34
N VAL A 117 -3.63 -21.73 3.49
CA VAL A 117 -3.49 -20.65 4.47
C VAL A 117 -2.04 -20.62 4.97
N LEU A 118 -1.44 -19.45 4.95
CA LEU A 118 -0.09 -19.19 5.45
C LEU A 118 -0.13 -18.56 6.85
N GLU A 119 -1.08 -17.65 7.06
CA GLU A 119 -1.26 -16.92 8.31
C GLU A 119 -2.73 -16.55 8.46
N ALA A 120 -3.27 -16.70 9.67
CA ALA A 120 -4.62 -16.27 10.01
C ALA A 120 -4.63 -15.80 11.47
N GLU A 121 -4.72 -14.49 11.66
CA GLU A 121 -4.90 -13.84 12.96
C GLU A 121 -6.15 -12.98 12.89
N GLU A 122 -7.29 -13.50 13.32
CA GLU A 122 -8.55 -12.76 13.32
C GLU A 122 -8.53 -11.59 14.32
N PRO A 123 -9.01 -10.38 13.96
CA PRO A 123 -9.45 -9.90 12.64
C PRO A 123 -8.38 -9.04 11.95
N ARG A 124 -7.09 -9.34 12.12
CA ARG A 124 -5.97 -8.44 11.76
C ARG A 124 -5.23 -8.86 10.50
N VAL A 125 -4.96 -10.16 10.31
CA VAL A 125 -4.12 -10.63 9.22
C VAL A 125 -4.64 -11.93 8.64
N LEU A 126 -4.76 -11.96 7.31
CA LEU A 126 -4.99 -13.19 6.57
C LEU A 126 -4.01 -13.26 5.41
N ALA A 127 -3.30 -14.37 5.27
CA ALA A 127 -2.43 -14.63 4.13
C ALA A 127 -2.61 -16.06 3.64
N TYR A 128 -2.66 -16.24 2.33
CA TYR A 128 -2.79 -17.54 1.70
C TYR A 128 -2.21 -17.54 0.28
N THR A 129 -1.87 -18.73 -0.21
CA THR A 129 -1.49 -18.89 -1.62
C THR A 129 -2.72 -19.02 -2.52
N TRP A 130 -2.59 -18.53 -3.75
CA TRP A 130 -3.59 -18.68 -4.81
C TRP A 130 -2.88 -19.09 -6.10
N GLY A 131 -2.81 -20.40 -6.35
CA GLY A 131 -1.96 -20.92 -7.42
C GLY A 131 -0.49 -20.60 -7.15
N GLU A 132 0.13 -19.82 -8.03
CA GLU A 132 1.51 -19.35 -7.85
C GLU A 132 1.61 -18.03 -7.08
N GLU A 133 0.50 -17.37 -6.79
CA GLU A 133 0.46 -16.07 -6.14
C GLU A 133 0.38 -16.20 -4.62
N THR A 134 0.84 -15.18 -3.89
CA THR A 134 0.62 -15.06 -2.45
C THR A 134 -0.20 -13.81 -2.17
N LEU A 135 -1.40 -14.00 -1.62
CA LEU A 135 -2.29 -12.93 -1.21
C LEU A 135 -2.15 -12.68 0.28
N ARG A 136 -2.07 -11.41 0.67
CA ARG A 136 -2.06 -11.01 2.09
C ARG A 136 -2.94 -9.78 2.31
N PHE A 137 -3.75 -9.87 3.35
CA PHE A 137 -4.68 -8.85 3.82
C PHE A 137 -4.25 -8.46 5.23
N VAL A 138 -4.01 -7.16 5.45
CA VAL A 138 -3.74 -6.60 6.77
C VAL A 138 -4.81 -5.56 7.07
N LEU A 139 -5.52 -5.76 8.18
CA LEU A 139 -6.61 -4.93 8.65
C LEU A 139 -6.15 -4.14 9.88
N THR A 140 -6.20 -2.82 9.78
CA THR A 140 -5.92 -1.91 10.90
C THR A 140 -7.18 -1.14 11.27
N PRO A 141 -7.65 -1.18 12.53
CA PRO A 141 -8.76 -0.35 12.96
C PRO A 141 -8.37 1.14 12.91
N GLU A 142 -9.30 1.96 12.43
CA GLU A 142 -9.20 3.42 12.49
C GLU A 142 -10.00 3.97 13.69
N PRO A 143 -9.63 5.13 14.26
CA PRO A 143 -10.30 5.68 15.45
C PRO A 143 -11.80 5.97 15.30
N ASP A 144 -12.28 6.13 14.07
CA ASP A 144 -13.68 6.43 13.73
C ASP A 144 -14.53 5.17 13.44
N GLY A 145 -13.99 3.98 13.71
CA GLY A 145 -14.67 2.70 13.51
C GLY A 145 -14.54 2.13 12.11
N ARG A 146 -13.80 2.81 11.21
CA ARG A 146 -13.43 2.30 9.88
C ARG A 146 -12.25 1.33 9.96
N THR A 147 -11.94 0.71 8.83
CA THR A 147 -10.80 -0.21 8.71
C THR A 147 -9.91 0.20 7.56
N ARG A 148 -8.62 0.37 7.83
CA ARG A 148 -7.60 0.45 6.80
C ARG A 148 -7.17 -0.95 6.39
N LEU A 149 -7.51 -1.32 5.16
CA LEU A 149 -7.06 -2.53 4.49
C LEU A 149 -5.78 -2.23 3.69
N VAL A 150 -4.72 -2.99 3.96
CA VAL A 150 -3.58 -3.14 3.07
C VAL A 150 -3.65 -4.52 2.44
N PHE A 151 -3.83 -4.56 1.13
CA PHE A 151 -3.82 -5.80 0.35
C PHE A 151 -2.54 -5.88 -0.47
N THR A 152 -1.89 -7.04 -0.45
CA THR A 152 -0.72 -7.32 -1.27
C THR A 152 -0.89 -8.61 -2.06
N ASP A 153 -0.51 -8.55 -3.33
CA ASP A 153 -0.43 -9.69 -4.25
C ASP A 153 1.03 -9.83 -4.72
N GLU A 154 1.70 -10.89 -4.27
CA GLU A 154 2.99 -11.31 -4.81
C GLU A 154 2.75 -12.22 -6.03
N THR A 155 3.06 -11.71 -7.22
CA THR A 155 2.61 -12.28 -8.49
C THR A 155 3.76 -12.45 -9.48
N PRO A 156 3.68 -13.36 -10.48
CA PRO A 156 4.65 -13.40 -11.58
C PRO A 156 4.72 -12.07 -12.37
N PRO A 157 5.92 -11.65 -12.81
CA PRO A 157 6.13 -10.33 -13.40
C PRO A 157 5.37 -10.08 -14.70
N GLY A 158 5.13 -11.12 -15.50
CA GLY A 158 4.45 -10.98 -16.80
C GLY A 158 2.94 -10.72 -16.70
N ILE A 159 2.33 -10.91 -15.54
CA ILE A 159 0.88 -10.75 -15.33
C ILE A 159 0.53 -9.66 -14.30
N ALA A 160 1.53 -8.95 -13.78
CA ALA A 160 1.35 -7.96 -12.72
C ALA A 160 0.37 -6.84 -13.09
N ALA A 161 0.43 -6.31 -14.31
CA ALA A 161 -0.51 -5.26 -14.75
C ALA A 161 -1.95 -5.80 -14.89
N ARG A 162 -2.09 -7.04 -15.35
CA ARG A 162 -3.40 -7.72 -15.50
C ARG A 162 -4.03 -7.96 -14.13
N ASN A 163 -3.26 -8.53 -13.20
CA ASN A 163 -3.71 -8.77 -11.83
C ASN A 163 -4.02 -7.45 -11.14
N ALA A 164 -3.20 -6.42 -11.32
CA ALA A 164 -3.46 -5.12 -10.73
C ALA A 164 -4.79 -4.53 -11.18
N ALA A 165 -5.07 -4.56 -12.49
CA ALA A 165 -6.34 -4.08 -13.02
C ALA A 165 -7.54 -4.89 -12.50
N GLY A 166 -7.41 -6.21 -12.36
CA GLY A 166 -8.44 -7.07 -11.78
C GLY A 166 -8.69 -6.74 -10.30
N TRP A 167 -7.63 -6.67 -9.50
CA TRP A 167 -7.72 -6.36 -8.08
C TRP A 167 -8.29 -4.97 -7.79
N GLN A 168 -8.01 -3.97 -8.62
CA GLN A 168 -8.66 -2.66 -8.48
C GLN A 168 -10.18 -2.77 -8.51
N ILE A 169 -10.74 -3.54 -9.45
CA ILE A 169 -12.20 -3.75 -9.55
C ILE A 169 -12.72 -4.55 -8.35
N CYS A 170 -12.07 -5.67 -8.03
CA CYS A 170 -12.46 -6.52 -6.91
C CYS A 170 -12.47 -5.75 -5.58
N LEU A 171 -11.46 -4.93 -5.33
CA LEU A 171 -11.38 -4.13 -4.11
C LEU A 171 -12.39 -2.97 -4.09
N THR A 172 -12.79 -2.43 -5.24
CA THR A 172 -13.91 -1.48 -5.30
C THR A 172 -15.24 -2.15 -4.94
N HIS A 173 -15.50 -3.37 -5.43
CA HIS A 173 -16.68 -4.14 -5.01
C HIS A 173 -16.65 -4.49 -3.51
N LEU A 174 -15.47 -4.83 -2.96
CA LEU A 174 -15.30 -5.03 -1.52
C LEU A 174 -15.63 -3.78 -0.70
N ALA A 175 -15.35 -2.59 -1.24
CA ALA A 175 -15.74 -1.31 -0.63
C ALA A 175 -17.26 -1.03 -0.72
N GLY A 176 -18.03 -1.89 -1.39
CA GLY A 176 -19.46 -1.69 -1.62
C GLY A 176 -19.76 -0.68 -2.74
N GLU A 177 -18.76 -0.36 -3.56
CA GLU A 177 -18.85 0.59 -4.66
C GLU A 177 -19.03 -0.17 -5.99
N ASN A 178 -19.62 0.50 -7.00
CA ASN A 178 -19.83 -0.08 -8.31
C ASN A 178 -18.85 0.50 -9.33
N VAL A 179 -18.30 -0.35 -10.19
CA VAL A 179 -17.33 0.03 -11.21
C VAL A 179 -18.00 0.03 -12.59
N ALA A 180 -17.61 0.96 -13.46
CA ALA A 180 -18.04 0.94 -14.85
C ALA A 180 -17.58 -0.36 -15.54
N ALA A 181 -18.43 -0.94 -16.38
CA ALA A 181 -18.18 -2.24 -17.02
C ALA A 181 -16.91 -2.28 -17.88
N ASP A 182 -16.45 -1.12 -18.38
CA ASP A 182 -15.26 -0.97 -19.22
C ASP A 182 -14.02 -0.47 -18.46
N ALA A 183 -14.13 -0.25 -17.14
CA ALA A 183 -13.04 0.32 -16.35
C ALA A 183 -11.77 -0.55 -16.36
N TRP A 184 -11.92 -1.87 -16.50
CA TRP A 184 -10.80 -2.81 -16.51
C TRP A 184 -9.74 -2.41 -17.54
N LYS A 185 -10.16 -2.09 -18.78
CA LYS A 185 -9.23 -1.69 -19.84
C LYS A 185 -8.44 -0.44 -19.45
N GLY A 186 -9.13 0.54 -18.86
CA GLY A 186 -8.49 1.77 -18.39
C GLY A 186 -7.48 1.52 -17.26
N HIS A 187 -7.81 0.63 -16.31
CA HIS A 187 -6.88 0.22 -15.25
C HIS A 187 -5.67 -0.52 -15.84
N PHE A 188 -5.91 -1.45 -16.75
CA PHE A 188 -4.88 -2.24 -17.41
C PHE A 188 -3.91 -1.36 -18.19
N ASP A 189 -4.39 -0.49 -19.07
CA ASP A 189 -3.54 0.40 -19.88
C ASP A 189 -2.64 1.28 -18.99
N ARG A 190 -3.18 1.78 -17.86
CA ARG A 190 -2.40 2.54 -16.86
C ARG A 190 -1.34 1.69 -16.17
N CYS A 191 -1.68 0.46 -15.76
CA CYS A 191 -0.74 -0.44 -15.11
C CYS A 191 0.37 -0.89 -16.05
N VAL A 192 0.05 -1.18 -17.32
CA VAL A 192 1.05 -1.51 -18.35
C VAL A 192 2.04 -0.36 -18.50
N ALA A 193 1.56 0.86 -18.74
CA ALA A 193 2.41 2.03 -18.90
C ALA A 193 3.33 2.28 -17.67
N ALA A 194 2.84 1.97 -16.46
CA ALA A 194 3.59 2.14 -15.23
C ALA A 194 4.58 1.00 -14.94
N PHE A 195 4.24 -0.25 -15.28
CA PHE A 195 4.98 -1.43 -14.84
C PHE A 195 5.96 -1.95 -15.89
N GLU A 196 5.70 -1.74 -17.18
CA GLU A 196 6.60 -2.17 -18.26
C GLU A 196 8.06 -1.70 -18.10
N PRO A 197 8.34 -0.46 -17.65
CA PRO A 197 9.73 -0.02 -17.40
C PRO A 197 10.48 -0.88 -16.38
N ALA A 198 9.77 -1.50 -15.42
CA ALA A 198 10.36 -2.28 -14.35
C ALA A 198 10.27 -3.80 -14.58
N LEU A 199 9.21 -4.29 -15.23
CA LEU A 199 8.90 -5.71 -15.35
C LEU A 199 8.98 -6.23 -16.80
N GLY A 200 9.11 -5.35 -17.79
CA GLY A 200 8.99 -5.70 -19.20
C GLY A 200 7.54 -5.97 -19.62
N ALA A 201 7.39 -6.58 -20.80
CA ALA A 201 6.10 -6.76 -21.46
C ALA A 201 5.05 -7.45 -20.57
N GLN A 202 3.85 -6.90 -20.56
CA GLN A 202 2.73 -7.38 -19.75
C GLN A 202 1.71 -8.15 -20.60
N GLN A 203 1.20 -9.25 -20.06
CA GLN A 203 0.18 -10.06 -20.73
C GLN A 203 -1.20 -9.41 -20.56
N GLY A 204 -1.94 -9.34 -21.68
CA GLY A 204 -3.33 -8.88 -21.72
C GLY A 204 -4.33 -9.84 -21.08
N PRO A 205 -5.64 -9.58 -21.22
CA PRO A 205 -6.66 -10.50 -20.73
C PRO A 205 -6.50 -11.87 -21.40
N PRO A 206 -6.91 -12.97 -20.73
CA PRO A 206 -6.88 -14.30 -21.34
C PRO A 206 -7.64 -14.29 -22.68
N ALA A 207 -7.09 -14.99 -23.67
CA ALA A 207 -7.65 -15.03 -25.01
C ALA A 207 -9.12 -15.53 -24.96
N GLY A 208 -10.06 -14.69 -25.40
CA GLY A 208 -11.49 -14.99 -25.45
C GLY A 208 -12.40 -14.24 -24.47
N SER A 209 -11.90 -13.14 -23.87
CA SER A 209 -12.74 -12.17 -23.11
C SER A 209 -13.54 -11.26 -24.03
#